data_AF-A0A2S6RGG7-F1
#
_entry.id   AF-A0A2S6RGG7-F1
#
_cell.length_a   1.000
_cell.length_b   1.000
_cell.length_c   1.000
_cell.angle_alpha   90.00
_cell.angle_beta   90.00
_cell.angle_gamma   90.00
#
_symmetry.space_group_name_H-M   'P 1'
#
loop_
_entity.id
_entity.type
_entity.pdbx_description
1 polymer ?
#
loop_
_entity_poly.entity_id
_entity_poly.type
_entity_poly.pdbx_seq_one_letter_code
_entity_poly.pdbx_strand_id
1 'polypeptide(L)' 'MTENVECKCGRSPTGFCIGWHALTEKEYQEKSKEHDEKEKNNKEDD' A
#
# COMPACT_ATOMS: atom_id res chain seq x y z
N MET A 1 9.95 6.46 -18.36
CA MET A 1 10.71 5.80 -17.28
C MET A 1 9.89 5.96 -16.02
N THR A 2 8.94 5.05 -15.78
CA THR A 2 8.17 5.01 -14.53
C THR A 2 8.95 4.11 -13.59
N GLU A 3 9.99 4.67 -12.95
CA GLU A 3 10.78 3.94 -11.98
C GLU A 3 9.94 3.83 -10.71
N ASN A 4 9.31 2.66 -10.51
CA ASN A 4 8.71 2.32 -9.23
C ASN A 4 9.82 2.37 -8.17
N VAL A 5 9.82 3.42 -7.35
CA VAL A 5 10.79 3.61 -6.28
C VAL A 5 10.62 2.49 -5.26
N GLU A 6 11.66 1.71 -5.01
CA GLU A 6 11.61 0.63 -4.01
C GLU A 6 11.46 1.24 -2.59
N CYS A 7 10.46 0.83 -1.81
CA CYS A 7 10.31 1.37 -0.45
C CYS A 7 11.14 0.57 0.54
N LYS A 8 12.25 1.15 0.98
CA LYS A 8 13.07 0.61 2.09
C LYS A 8 12.44 0.83 3.47
N CYS A 9 11.25 1.40 3.51
CA CYS A 9 10.51 1.73 4.73
C CYS A 9 9.87 0.51 5.41
N GLY A 10 9.70 -0.62 4.70
CA GLY A 10 8.99 -1.82 5.19
C GLY A 10 7.47 -1.63 5.38
N ARG A 11 6.95 -0.42 5.19
CA ARG A 11 5.53 -0.06 5.31
C ARG A 11 4.78 -0.10 3.98
N SER A 12 5.37 -0.65 2.93
CA SER A 12 4.72 -0.74 1.62
C SER A 12 4.36 -2.18 1.33
N PRO A 13 3.06 -2.54 1.23
CA PRO A 13 2.63 -3.91 0.99
C PRO A 13 3.04 -4.42 -0.40
N THR A 14 3.24 -3.52 -1.36
CA THR A 14 3.60 -3.83 -2.75
C THR A 14 5.11 -3.90 -3.00
N GLY A 15 5.95 -3.64 -1.99
CA GLY A 15 7.41 -3.51 -2.16
C GLY A 15 7.88 -2.18 -2.76
N PHE A 16 6.96 -1.39 -3.32
CA PHE A 16 7.26 -0.08 -3.92
C PHE A 16 6.68 1.06 -3.09
N CYS A 17 7.33 2.22 -3.18
CA CYS A 17 6.96 3.44 -2.50
C CYS A 17 5.67 4.00 -3.10
N ILE A 18 4.57 3.74 -2.41
CA ILE A 18 3.22 4.21 -2.73
C ILE A 18 2.83 5.47 -1.93
N GLY A 19 3.82 6.21 -1.42
CA GLY A 19 3.62 7.38 -0.55
C GLY A 19 3.31 7.04 0.91
N TRP A 20 3.30 5.75 1.27
CA TRP A 20 3.02 5.32 2.64
C TRP A 20 4.16 5.61 3.63
N HIS A 21 5.36 5.96 3.15
CA HIS A 21 6.49 6.32 4.02
C HIS A 21 6.25 7.60 4.82
N ALA A 22 5.40 8.51 4.31
CA ALA A 22 5.08 9.78 4.95
C ALA A 22 3.88 9.66 5.91
N LEU A 23 3.22 8.51 5.93
CA LEU A 23 2.07 8.27 6.80
C LEU A 23 2.54 8.03 8.23
N THR A 24 1.75 8.55 9.16
CA THR A 24 1.86 8.20 10.58
C THR A 24 1.28 6.80 10.81
N GLU A 25 1.54 6.22 11.98
CA GLU A 25 1.07 4.87 12.30
C GLU A 25 -0.46 4.74 12.22
N LYS A 26 -1.19 5.78 12.61
CA LYS A 26 -2.64 5.84 12.51
C LYS A 26 -3.12 5.85 11.05
N GLU A 27 -2.57 6.75 10.25
CA GLU A 27 -2.89 6.87 8.82
C GLU A 27 -2.56 5.58 8.04
N TYR A 28 -1.43 4.94 8.39
CA TYR A 28 -1.03 3.66 7.84
C TYR A 28 -2.05 2.56 8.19
N GLN A 29 -2.51 2.47 9.44
CA GLN A 29 -3.51 1.47 9.83
C GLN A 29 -4.84 1.66 9.11
N GLU A 30 -5.32 2.91 8.94
CA GLU A 30 -6.57 3.19 8.24
C GLU A 30 -6.45 2.84 6.75
N LYS A 31 -5.38 3.31 6.08
CA LYS A 31 -5.14 2.98 4.66
C LYS A 31 -4.84 1.50 4.43
N SER A 32 -4.14 0.83 5.34
CA SER A 32 -3.85 -0.60 5.23
C SER A 32 -5.11 -1.45 5.34
N LYS A 33 -6.06 -1.08 6.20
CA LYS A 33 -7.37 -1.74 6.27
C LYS A 33 -8.17 -1.52 4.99
N GLU A 34 -8.29 -0.27 4.55
CA GLU A 34 -9.01 0.06 3.31
C GLU A 34 -8.39 -0.64 2.09
N HIS A 35 -7.06 -0.73 2.03
CA HIS A 35 -6.34 -1.43 0.97
C HIS A 35 -6.55 -2.94 1.02
N ASP A 36 -6.50 -3.58 2.20
CA ASP A 36 -6.79 -5.02 2.35
C ASP A 36 -8.24 -5.34 1.94
N GLU A 37 -9.20 -4.48 2.31
CA GLU A 37 -10.61 -4.64 1.96
C GLU A 37 -10.85 -4.46 0.45
N LYS A 38 -10.16 -3.50 -0.19
CA LYS A 38 -10.22 -3.27 -1.64
C LYS A 38 -9.53 -4.37 -2.44
N GLU A 39 -8.35 -4.83 -2.01
CA GLU A 39 -7.64 -5.95 -2.66
C GLU A 39 -8.45 -7.25 -2.60
N LYS A 40 -9.14 -7.51 -1.49
CA LYS A 40 -10.03 -8.68 -1.37
C LYS A 40 -11.23 -8.63 -2.31
N ASN A 41 -11.79 -7.44 -2.54
CA ASN A 41 -12.92 -7.28 -3.46
C ASN A 41 -12.52 -7.34 -4.93
N ASN A 42 -11.27 -7.05 -5.27
CA ASN A 42 -10.81 -7.03 -6.66
C ASN A 42 -10.39 -8.41 -7.21
N LYS A 43 -10.63 -9.49 -6.45
CA LYS A 43 -10.33 -10.88 -6.83
C LYS A 43 -11.61 -11.73 -6.97
N GLU A 44 -12.74 -11.11 -7.29
CA GLU A 44 -14.02 -11.79 -7.57
C GLU A 44 -14.62 -11.35 -8.93
N ASP A 45 -13.76 -11.07 -9.91
CA ASP A 45 -14.13 -10.95 -11.34
C ASP A 45 -12.97 -11.49 -12.21
N ASP A 46 -12.78 -12.82 -12.18
CA ASP A 46 -12.31 -13.69 -13.30
C ASP A 46 -12.62 -15.16 -12.97
#